data_AF-N1UJ12-F1
#
_entry.id   AF-N1UJ12-F1
#
_cell.length_a   1.000
_cell.length_b   1.000
_cell.length_c   1.000
_cell.angle_alpha   90.00
_cell.angle_beta   90.00
_cell.angle_gamma   90.00
#
_symmetry.space_group_name_H-M   'P 1'
#
loop_
_entity.id
_entity.type
_entity.pdbx_description
1 polymer ?
#
loop_
_entity_poly.entity_id
_entity_poly.type
_entity_poly.pdbx_seq_one_letter_code
_entity_poly.pdbx_strand_id
1 'polypeptide(L)'
;MSNRIQTFSFLELLSHRFENRFQYDIPKWIYVLNIFKFIESFFIPVFLFLFSTIFSYTLWALIHECVHGNFSNSRNENRFWGRFLCILFGTPFQVVKTAHLVHHKFNRSQGERIEYIEKTLVRFYFKNFYITSDFLWERIS
;
A
#
# COMPACT_ATOMS: atom_id res chain seq x y z
N MET A 1 -78.00 -1.18 17.49
CA MET A 1 -76.96 -0.77 18.47
C MET A 1 -76.10 -1.99 18.72
N SER A 2 -74.79 -2.07 18.50
CA SER A 2 -73.72 -1.09 18.64
C SER A 2 -72.59 -1.44 17.65
N ASN A 3 -72.22 -0.52 16.76
CA ASN A 3 -70.98 -0.62 15.99
C ASN A 3 -69.83 -0.27 16.93
N ARG A 4 -69.20 -1.28 17.52
CA ARG A 4 -68.03 -1.10 18.38
C ARG A 4 -66.83 -0.78 17.47
N ILE A 5 -66.62 0.50 17.20
CA ILE A 5 -65.41 1.00 16.51
C ILE A 5 -64.24 0.66 17.42
N GLN A 6 -63.36 -0.25 17.00
CA GLN A 6 -62.11 -0.53 17.69
C GLN A 6 -61.21 0.69 17.53
N THR A 7 -61.12 1.53 18.57
CA THR A 7 -60.17 2.63 18.63
C THR A 7 -58.83 2.08 19.08
N PHE A 8 -57.93 1.83 18.11
CA PHE A 8 -56.54 1.52 18.41
C PHE A 8 -55.83 2.79 18.89
N SER A 9 -55.02 2.68 19.93
CA SER A 9 -54.21 3.82 20.36
C SER A 9 -53.14 4.13 19.32
N PHE A 10 -52.67 5.38 19.27
CA PHE A 10 -51.58 5.76 18.36
C PHE A 10 -50.33 4.88 18.55
N LEU A 11 -50.06 4.43 19.78
CA LEU A 11 -48.94 3.54 20.10
C LEU A 11 -49.14 2.13 19.55
N GLU A 12 -50.37 1.61 19.52
CA GLU A 12 -50.69 0.30 18.91
C GLU A 12 -50.56 0.35 17.40
N LEU A 13 -51.03 1.43 16.77
CA LEU A 13 -50.85 1.66 15.34
C LEU A 13 -49.36 1.79 14.97
N LEU A 14 -48.56 2.41 15.84
CA LEU A 14 -47.13 2.59 15.61
C LEU A 14 -46.37 1.28 15.82
N SER A 15 -46.72 0.50 16.85
CA SER A 15 -46.18 -0.84 17.12
C SER A 15 -46.50 -1.82 15.98
N HIS A 16 -47.77 -1.93 15.58
CA HIS A 16 -48.19 -2.81 14.49
C HIS A 16 -47.54 -2.41 13.14
N ARG A 17 -47.39 -1.10 12.91
CA ARG A 17 -46.68 -0.58 11.72
C ARG A 17 -45.18 -0.83 11.79
N PHE A 18 -44.56 -0.78 12.98
CA PHE A 18 -43.15 -1.11 13.18
C PHE A 18 -42.89 -2.60 12.94
N GLU A 19 -43.70 -3.46 13.54
CA GLU A 19 -43.58 -4.93 13.42
C GLU A 19 -43.71 -5.38 11.97
N ASN A 20 -44.67 -4.81 11.23
CA ASN A 20 -44.84 -5.07 9.79
C ASN A 20 -43.73 -4.47 8.90
N ARG A 21 -43.03 -3.41 9.34
CA ARG A 21 -41.93 -2.78 8.59
C ARG A 21 -40.62 -3.57 8.67
N PHE A 22 -40.46 -4.39 9.70
CA PHE A 22 -39.31 -5.30 9.84
C PHE A 22 -39.59 -6.72 9.35
N GLN A 23 -40.81 -7.00 8.87
CA GLN A 23 -41.22 -8.30 8.31
C GLN A 23 -40.72 -8.53 6.87
N TYR A 24 -39.74 -7.76 6.40
CA TYR A 24 -38.89 -8.22 5.30
C TYR A 24 -37.82 -9.11 5.92
N ASP A 25 -38.15 -10.39 6.11
CA ASP A 25 -37.18 -11.43 6.45
C ASP A 25 -36.19 -11.52 5.28
N ILE A 26 -35.09 -10.75 5.36
CA ILE A 26 -33.97 -10.91 4.45
C ILE A 26 -33.54 -12.37 4.56
N PRO A 27 -33.57 -13.14 3.46
CA PRO A 27 -33.27 -14.55 3.53
C PRO A 27 -31.90 -14.77 4.17
N LYS A 28 -31.82 -15.65 5.16
CA LYS A 28 -30.59 -15.91 5.93
C LYS A 28 -29.39 -16.25 5.04
N TRP A 29 -29.64 -16.83 3.85
CA TRP A 29 -28.61 -17.11 2.86
C TRP A 29 -27.90 -15.86 2.33
N ILE A 30 -28.52 -14.67 2.33
CA ILE A 30 -27.88 -13.41 1.92
C ILE A 30 -26.77 -13.02 2.90
N TYR A 31 -26.99 -13.19 4.21
CA TYR A 31 -25.97 -12.93 5.22
C TYR A 31 -24.78 -13.89 5.06
N VAL A 32 -25.06 -15.17 4.77
CA VAL A 32 -24.03 -16.16 4.49
C VAL A 32 -23.20 -15.76 3.26
N LEU A 33 -23.84 -15.37 2.16
CA LEU A 33 -23.14 -14.89 0.95
C LEU A 33 -22.34 -13.60 1.21
N ASN A 34 -22.85 -12.67 2.01
CA ASN A 34 -22.13 -11.45 2.37
C ASN A 34 -20.90 -11.75 3.24
N ILE A 35 -20.99 -12.73 4.15
CA ILE A 35 -19.85 -13.19 4.95
C ILE A 35 -18.77 -13.82 4.06
N PHE A 36 -19.15 -14.69 3.12
CA PHE A 36 -18.20 -15.27 2.17
C PHE A 36 -17.52 -14.20 1.29
N LYS A 37 -18.30 -13.26 0.74
CA LYS A 37 -17.75 -12.14 -0.04
C LYS A 37 -16.83 -11.24 0.79
N PHE A 38 -17.18 -11.00 2.06
CA PHE A 38 -16.36 -10.21 2.97
C PHE A 38 -15.02 -10.89 3.26
N ILE A 39 -15.04 -12.19 3.51
CA ILE A 39 -13.86 -13.04 3.70
C ILE A 39 -12.95 -12.95 2.46
N GLU A 40 -13.48 -13.23 1.26
CA GLU A 40 -12.73 -13.15 0.01
C GLU A 40 -12.14 -11.75 -0.24
N SER A 41 -12.95 -10.71 -0.01
CA SER A 41 -12.53 -9.31 -0.15
C SER A 41 -11.43 -8.91 0.84
N PHE A 42 -11.24 -9.65 1.93
CA PHE A 42 -10.17 -9.39 2.90
C PHE A 42 -8.88 -10.15 2.55
N PHE A 43 -8.99 -11.43 2.20
CA PHE A 43 -7.81 -12.26 1.94
C PHE A 43 -7.07 -11.88 0.65
N ILE A 44 -7.80 -11.52 -0.40
CA ILE A 44 -7.20 -11.11 -1.68
C ILE A 44 -6.27 -9.90 -1.52
N PRO A 45 -6.68 -8.75 -0.95
CA PRO A 45 -5.79 -7.60 -0.80
C PRO A 45 -4.64 -7.86 0.16
N VAL A 46 -4.85 -8.63 1.24
CA VAL A 46 -3.76 -9.02 2.15
C VAL A 46 -2.71 -9.84 1.41
N PHE A 47 -3.14 -10.83 0.62
CA PHE A 47 -2.23 -11.64 -0.18
C PHE A 47 -1.49 -10.78 -1.22
N LEU A 48 -2.20 -9.91 -1.96
CA LEU A 48 -1.58 -9.02 -2.94
C LEU A 48 -0.58 -8.05 -2.28
N PHE A 49 -0.89 -7.54 -1.09
CA PHE A 49 0.02 -6.68 -0.34
C PHE A 49 1.29 -7.41 0.10
N LEU A 50 1.14 -8.60 0.69
CA LEU A 50 2.28 -9.42 1.11
C LEU A 50 3.14 -9.86 -0.08
N PHE A 51 2.50 -10.30 -1.17
CA PHE A 51 3.20 -10.65 -2.39
C PHE A 51 3.93 -9.44 -2.98
N SER A 52 3.26 -8.30 -3.10
CA SER A 52 3.85 -7.07 -3.63
C SER A 52 5.04 -6.61 -2.78
N THR A 53 4.93 -6.59 -1.46
CA THR A 53 6.02 -6.16 -0.57
C THR A 53 7.25 -7.06 -0.70
N ILE A 54 7.09 -8.38 -0.63
CA ILE A 54 8.20 -9.32 -0.78
C ILE A 54 8.84 -9.20 -2.17
N PHE A 55 8.01 -9.13 -3.22
CA PHE A 55 8.47 -9.04 -4.60
C PHE A 55 9.23 -7.74 -4.86
N SER A 56 8.69 -6.61 -4.42
CA SER A 56 9.32 -5.29 -4.55
C SER A 56 10.66 -5.24 -3.82
N TYR A 57 10.70 -5.78 -2.60
CA TYR A 57 11.91 -5.85 -1.80
C TYR A 57 13.00 -6.70 -2.49
N THR A 58 12.61 -7.85 -3.02
CA THR A 58 13.52 -8.76 -3.74
C THR A 58 14.06 -8.10 -5.01
N LEU A 59 13.21 -7.45 -5.81
CA LEU A 59 13.65 -6.71 -7.00
C LEU A 59 14.67 -5.63 -6.65
N TRP A 60 14.40 -4.85 -5.60
CA TRP A 60 15.31 -3.81 -5.15
C TRP A 60 16.68 -4.35 -4.73
N ALA A 61 16.71 -5.45 -3.96
CA ALA A 61 17.96 -6.10 -3.56
C ALA A 61 18.78 -6.57 -4.79
N LEU A 62 18.14 -7.20 -5.77
CA LEU A 62 18.83 -7.65 -6.99
C LEU A 62 19.33 -6.47 -7.85
N ILE A 63 18.56 -5.39 -7.94
CA ILE A 63 18.98 -4.16 -8.62
C ILE A 63 20.22 -3.58 -7.94
N HIS A 64 20.25 -3.55 -6.62
CA HIS A 64 21.38 -3.07 -5.83
C HIS A 64 22.65 -3.88 -6.10
N GLU A 65 22.56 -5.21 -6.09
CA GLU A 65 23.70 -6.07 -6.44
C GLU A 65 24.18 -5.85 -7.89
N CYS A 66 23.27 -5.59 -8.83
CA CYS A 66 23.63 -5.21 -10.20
C CYS A 66 24.33 -3.85 -10.28
N VAL A 67 23.95 -2.89 -9.43
CA VAL A 67 24.57 -1.55 -9.36
C VAL A 67 26.00 -1.64 -8.82
N HIS A 68 26.22 -2.45 -7.78
CA HIS A 68 27.55 -2.75 -7.24
C HIS A 68 28.39 -3.61 -8.17
N GLY A 69 27.75 -4.42 -9.01
CA GLY A 69 28.42 -5.35 -9.91
C GLY A 69 28.70 -6.72 -9.28
N ASN A 70 28.03 -7.04 -8.17
CA ASN A 70 28.17 -8.31 -7.45
C ASN A 70 27.18 -9.38 -7.95
N PHE A 71 26.21 -9.01 -8.80
CA PHE A 71 25.21 -9.95 -9.30
C PHE A 71 25.80 -10.97 -10.31
N SER A 72 26.82 -10.58 -11.07
CA SER A 72 27.59 -11.47 -11.96
C SER A 72 29.05 -11.04 -12.04
N ASN A 73 29.95 -11.94 -12.44
CA ASN A 73 31.35 -11.62 -12.73
C ASN A 73 31.52 -10.69 -13.96
N SER A 74 30.50 -10.60 -14.82
CA SER A 74 30.54 -9.77 -16.03
C SER A 74 29.82 -8.43 -15.83
N ARG A 75 30.53 -7.31 -16.05
CA ARG A 75 29.95 -5.96 -15.96
C ARG A 75 28.81 -5.71 -16.95
N ASN A 76 28.82 -6.39 -18.10
CA ASN A 76 27.78 -6.25 -19.11
C ASN A 76 26.50 -6.96 -18.69
N GLU A 77 26.62 -8.14 -18.08
CA GLU A 77 25.48 -8.89 -17.54
C GLU A 77 24.81 -8.16 -16.39
N ASN A 78 25.59 -7.63 -15.43
CA ASN A 78 25.05 -6.79 -14.37
C ASN A 78 24.24 -5.60 -14.91
N ARG A 79 24.72 -4.96 -15.98
CA ARG A 79 24.03 -3.82 -16.59
C ARG A 79 22.75 -4.23 -17.32
N PHE A 80 22.76 -5.37 -17.99
CA PHE A 80 21.61 -5.93 -18.67
C PHE A 80 20.52 -6.30 -17.66
N TRP A 81 20.87 -7.12 -16.66
CA TRP A 81 19.94 -7.55 -15.63
C TRP A 81 19.45 -6.40 -14.76
N GLY A 82 20.33 -5.47 -14.38
CA GLY A 82 19.94 -4.25 -13.66
C GLY A 82 18.91 -3.42 -14.44
N ARG A 83 19.06 -3.27 -15.75
CA ARG A 83 18.07 -2.60 -16.61
C ARG A 83 16.75 -3.37 -16.67
N PHE A 84 16.81 -4.69 -16.86
CA PHE A 84 15.62 -5.53 -16.93
C PHE A 84 14.82 -5.48 -15.61
N LEU A 85 15.48 -5.66 -14.47
CA LEU A 85 14.86 -5.60 -13.15
C LEU A 85 14.28 -4.21 -12.86
N CYS A 86 14.96 -3.15 -13.28
CA CYS A 86 14.46 -1.78 -13.16
C CYS A 86 13.19 -1.53 -13.99
N ILE A 87 13.06 -2.14 -15.17
CA ILE A 87 11.80 -2.09 -15.96
C ILE A 87 10.67 -2.76 -15.19
N LEU A 88 10.91 -3.92 -14.57
CA LEU A 88 9.91 -4.61 -13.74
C LEU A 88 9.54 -3.81 -12.48
N PHE A 89 10.49 -3.09 -11.90
CA PHE A 89 10.28 -2.23 -10.74
C PHE A 89 9.64 -0.88 -11.10
N GLY A 90 9.61 -0.49 -12.38
CA GLY A 90 9.05 0.78 -12.84
C GLY A 90 9.97 1.99 -12.65
N THR A 91 11.29 1.80 -12.67
CA THR A 91 12.28 2.88 -12.49
C THR A 91 13.38 2.84 -13.55
N PRO A 92 13.97 3.98 -13.97
CA PRO A 92 15.11 3.96 -14.88
C PRO A 92 16.44 3.61 -14.16
N PHE A 93 17.11 2.55 -14.63
CA PHE A 93 18.36 2.03 -14.03
C PHE A 93 19.47 3.09 -13.85
N GLN A 94 19.61 4.03 -14.79
CA GLN A 94 20.66 5.06 -14.67
C GLN A 94 20.40 6.00 -13.50
N VAL A 95 19.14 6.33 -13.22
CA VAL A 95 18.78 7.19 -12.09
C VAL A 95 19.07 6.46 -10.77
N VAL A 96 18.67 5.19 -10.65
CA VAL A 96 18.96 4.37 -9.47
C VAL A 96 20.46 4.25 -9.25
N LYS A 97 21.22 3.91 -10.30
CA LYS A 97 22.67 3.78 -10.23
C LYS A 97 23.34 5.09 -9.80
N THR A 98 22.97 6.21 -10.41
CA THR A 98 23.56 7.51 -10.06
C THR A 98 23.18 7.92 -8.65
N ALA A 99 21.91 7.81 -8.26
CA ALA A 99 21.45 8.13 -6.91
C ALA A 99 22.18 7.30 -5.86
N HIS A 100 22.32 5.99 -6.09
CA HIS A 100 23.01 5.07 -5.20
C HIS A 100 24.49 5.38 -5.04
N LEU A 101 25.20 5.66 -6.15
CA LEU A 101 26.63 6.03 -6.10
C LEU A 101 26.85 7.41 -5.48
N VAL A 102 25.95 8.36 -5.73
CA VAL A 102 25.96 9.69 -5.08
C VAL A 102 25.76 9.52 -3.58
N HIS A 103 24.77 8.72 -3.17
CA HIS A 103 24.53 8.40 -1.77
C HIS A 103 25.80 7.84 -1.12
N HIS A 104 26.41 6.75 -1.63
CA HIS A 104 27.65 6.23 -1.03
C HIS A 104 28.83 7.22 -1.05
N LYS A 105 28.96 8.04 -2.09
CA LYS A 105 30.03 9.03 -2.20
C LYS A 105 29.88 10.17 -1.19
N PHE A 106 28.64 10.57 -0.91
CA PHE A 106 28.33 11.74 -0.08
C PHE A 106 27.74 11.38 1.28
N ASN A 107 27.56 10.09 1.58
CA ASN A 107 27.14 9.58 2.87
C ASN A 107 28.12 10.12 3.93
N ARG A 108 27.61 11.02 4.79
CA ARG A 108 28.34 11.77 5.85
C ARG A 108 29.15 12.99 5.42
N SER A 109 29.05 13.44 4.16
CA SER A 109 29.60 14.73 3.74
C SER A 109 28.72 15.89 4.22
N GLN A 110 29.31 17.07 4.48
CA GLN A 110 28.59 18.24 5.01
C GLN A 110 27.39 18.69 4.16
N GLY A 111 27.29 18.29 2.90
CA GLY A 111 26.19 18.63 1.98
C GLY A 111 24.94 17.73 2.06
N GLU A 112 24.97 16.61 2.78
CA GLU A 112 23.82 15.70 2.96
C GLU A 112 23.12 15.88 4.33
N ARG A 113 23.62 16.79 5.17
CA ARG A 113 22.88 17.23 6.37
C ARG A 113 21.71 18.10 5.92
N ILE A 114 20.53 17.52 5.82
CA ILE A 114 19.26 18.19 5.52
C ILE A 114 18.82 19.15 6.67
N GLU A 115 19.70 19.45 7.62
CA GLU A 115 19.42 20.35 8.77
C GLU A 115 19.61 21.84 8.47
N TYR A 116 20.11 22.24 7.29
CA TYR A 116 20.03 23.64 6.87
C TYR A 116 18.72 23.90 6.11
N ILE A 117 17.70 24.32 6.85
CA ILE A 117 16.47 24.89 6.29
C ILE A 117 16.82 26.27 5.71
N GLU A 118 17.00 26.35 4.39
CA GLU A 118 16.90 27.63 3.69
C GLU A 118 15.41 27.91 3.38
N LYS A 119 14.95 29.08 3.79
CA LYS A 119 13.54 29.47 4.01
C LYS A 119 12.66 29.65 2.75
N THR A 120 13.03 29.11 1.60
CA THR A 120 12.33 29.45 0.34
C THR A 120 11.58 28.26 -0.24
N LEU A 121 10.29 28.21 0.13
CA LEU A 121 9.27 27.24 -0.24
C LEU A 121 9.26 26.92 -1.74
N VAL A 122 9.24 25.62 -2.09
CA VAL A 122 8.55 24.98 -3.26
C VAL A 122 9.02 23.52 -3.45
N ARG A 123 10.17 23.10 -2.90
CA ARG A 123 10.71 21.74 -3.07
C ARG A 123 10.30 20.72 -1.99
N PHE A 124 9.06 20.79 -1.51
CA PHE A 124 8.62 19.98 -0.35
C PHE A 124 7.99 18.62 -0.69
N TYR A 125 7.47 18.41 -1.91
CA TYR A 125 6.72 17.18 -2.20
C TYR A 125 7.56 15.98 -2.70
N PHE A 126 8.79 16.20 -3.18
CA PHE A 126 9.64 15.10 -3.67
C PHE A 126 10.60 14.52 -2.61
N LYS A 127 10.72 15.14 -1.43
CA LYS A 127 11.80 14.83 -0.47
C LYS A 127 11.47 13.71 0.52
N ASN A 128 10.19 13.49 0.82
CA ASN A 128 9.79 12.54 1.87
C ASN A 128 9.68 11.09 1.42
N PHE A 129 9.67 10.79 0.12
CA PHE A 129 9.59 9.40 -0.35
C PHE A 129 10.96 8.68 -0.31
N TYR A 130 12.07 9.41 -0.44
CA TYR A 130 13.40 8.81 -0.53
C TYR A 130 14.06 8.54 0.84
N ILE A 131 13.73 9.33 1.87
CA ILE A 131 14.50 9.31 3.13
C ILE A 131 14.09 8.15 4.07
N THR A 132 12.84 7.70 4.03
CA THR A 132 12.36 6.63 4.95
C THR A 132 12.67 5.21 4.48
N SER A 133 12.95 4.97 3.20
CA SER A 133 13.40 3.66 2.70
C SER A 133 14.89 3.40 2.94
N ASP A 134 15.69 4.46 3.00
CA ASP A 134 17.16 4.37 3.07
C ASP A 134 17.68 4.13 4.50
N PHE A 135 16.94 4.58 5.53
CA PHE A 135 17.41 4.55 6.92
C PHE A 135 17.42 3.16 7.58
N LEU A 136 16.69 2.17 7.07
CA LEU A 136 16.62 0.83 7.67
C LEU A 136 17.73 -0.13 7.19
N TRP A 137 18.47 0.19 6.13
CA TRP A 137 19.38 -0.76 5.47
C TRP A 137 20.88 -0.48 5.60
N GLU A 138 21.29 0.69 6.10
CA GLU A 138 22.70 0.97 6.45
C GLU A 138 23.29 0.03 7.53
N ARG A 139 22.47 -0.79 8.20
CA ARG A 139 22.90 -1.68 9.29
C ARG A 139 23.27 -3.11 8.88
N ILE A 140 23.08 -3.50 7.62
CA ILE A 140 23.20 -4.92 7.19
C ILE A 140 24.31 -5.13 6.14
N SER A 141 25.01 -4.07 5.70
CA SER A 141 26.24 -4.12 4.88
C SER A 141 27.45 -3.59 5.62
#